data_AF-A0A7S1CZM0-F1
#
_entry.id   AF-A0A7S1CZM0-F1
#
_cell.length_a   1.000
_cell.length_b   1.000
_cell.length_c   1.000
_cell.angle_alpha   90.00
_cell.angle_beta   90.00
_cell.angle_gamma   90.00
#
_symmetry.space_group_name_H-M   'P 1'
#
loop_
_entity.id
_entity.type
_entity.pdbx_description
1 polymer ?
#
loop_
_entity_poly.entity_id
_entity_poly.type
_entity_poly.pdbx_seq_one_letter_code
_entity_poly.pdbx_strand_id
1 'polypeptide(L)'
;IARDDVILVETGEEVTQDNTITNVAKGLMKKKPTPGWEFHKPRRSNFYGLKFHVYDTEEEGRMIVWQFGCVYDKTLSQDQAQSFLEKIATLTENYRKDDFYNWRHGDLLAAQESFANILLHHMHEVASKGRLAMVNDKVEHAKEIMAENIAKILERDEKLEQMSEKATKLEEMSHHFKKRAKQVKRWHQWQNAKYGMAVGTAVTAGVAVVAVPPLIALL
;
A
#
# COMPACT_ATOMS: atom_id res chain seq x y z
N ILE A 1 -8.44 1.75 2.55
CA ILE A 1 -7.32 0.81 2.81
C ILE A 1 -7.83 -0.26 3.75
N ALA A 2 -7.56 -1.53 3.47
CA ALA A 2 -8.01 -2.65 4.29
C ALA A 2 -6.88 -3.63 4.59
N ARG A 3 -7.03 -4.39 5.67
CA ARG A 3 -6.21 -5.55 6.04
C ARG A 3 -7.12 -6.76 6.09
N ASP A 4 -6.85 -7.76 5.26
CA ASP A 4 -7.75 -8.88 5.00
C ASP A 4 -9.15 -8.31 4.71
N ASP A 5 -10.16 -8.67 5.49
CA ASP A 5 -11.54 -8.18 5.36
C ASP A 5 -11.86 -6.94 6.21
N VAL A 6 -10.88 -6.41 6.97
CA VAL A 6 -11.06 -5.28 7.88
C VAL A 6 -10.68 -3.98 7.19
N ILE A 7 -11.62 -3.04 7.05
CA ILE A 7 -11.33 -1.68 6.56
C ILE A 7 -10.64 -0.92 7.69
N LEU A 8 -9.43 -0.41 7.45
CA LEU A 8 -8.64 0.30 8.45
C LEU A 8 -8.80 1.82 8.38
N VAL A 9 -8.94 2.34 7.17
CA VAL A 9 -9.12 3.78 6.91
C VAL A 9 -9.78 3.96 5.55
N GLU A 10 -10.73 4.88 5.50
CA GLU A 10 -11.37 5.32 4.27
C GLU A 10 -11.56 6.84 4.26
N THR A 11 -11.58 7.42 3.08
CA THR A 11 -11.87 8.83 2.87
C THR A 11 -12.52 9.00 1.50
N GLY A 12 -13.29 10.06 1.36
CA GLY A 12 -13.99 10.39 0.13
C GLY A 12 -15.18 11.28 0.39
N GLU A 13 -15.63 11.94 -0.66
CA GLU A 13 -16.86 12.73 -0.66
C GLU A 13 -17.91 11.96 -1.47
N GLU A 14 -19.07 11.69 -0.89
CA GLU A 14 -20.20 11.19 -1.67
C GLU A 14 -20.82 12.38 -2.41
N VAL A 15 -20.35 12.61 -3.63
CA VAL A 15 -20.82 13.74 -4.47
C VAL A 15 -22.22 13.48 -5.03
N THR A 16 -22.66 12.22 -5.05
CA THR A 16 -23.93 11.78 -5.64
C THR A 16 -24.95 11.35 -4.59
N GLN A 17 -26.19 11.82 -4.68
CA GLN A 17 -27.28 11.45 -3.75
C GLN A 17 -27.68 9.95 -3.83
N ASP A 18 -27.21 9.21 -4.82
CA ASP A 18 -27.64 7.85 -5.15
C ASP A 18 -26.71 6.74 -4.65
N ASN A 19 -25.73 7.06 -3.78
CA ASN A 19 -24.75 6.11 -3.23
C ASN A 19 -23.94 5.36 -4.31
N THR A 20 -23.78 5.94 -5.51
CA THR A 20 -23.09 5.28 -6.62
C THR A 20 -21.63 4.98 -6.28
N ILE A 21 -20.93 5.89 -5.62
CA ILE A 21 -19.52 5.70 -5.24
C ILE A 21 -19.40 4.53 -4.27
N THR A 22 -20.24 4.53 -3.23
CA THR A 22 -20.36 3.45 -2.26
C THR A 22 -20.65 2.09 -2.93
N ASN A 23 -21.53 2.05 -3.94
CA ASN A 23 -21.85 0.82 -4.66
C ASN A 23 -20.66 0.29 -5.47
N VAL A 24 -19.90 1.19 -6.12
CA VAL A 24 -18.66 0.82 -6.84
C VAL A 24 -17.63 0.25 -5.86
N ALA A 25 -17.43 0.91 -4.72
CA ALA A 25 -16.52 0.46 -3.67
C ALA A 25 -16.90 -0.93 -3.14
N LYS A 26 -18.19 -1.16 -2.85
CA LYS A 26 -18.69 -2.49 -2.44
C LYS A 26 -18.44 -3.56 -3.50
N GLY A 27 -18.67 -3.26 -4.77
CA GLY A 27 -18.38 -4.18 -5.88
C GLY A 27 -16.89 -4.52 -6.00
N LEU A 28 -16.03 -3.54 -5.72
CA LEU A 28 -14.58 -3.70 -5.71
C LEU A 28 -14.10 -4.54 -4.50
N MET A 29 -14.66 -4.33 -3.30
CA MET A 29 -14.30 -5.10 -2.11
C MET A 29 -14.60 -6.59 -2.24
N LYS A 30 -15.65 -6.98 -2.98
CA LYS A 30 -15.99 -8.39 -3.24
C LYS A 30 -14.97 -9.16 -4.08
N LYS A 31 -14.06 -8.47 -4.78
CA LYS A 31 -13.06 -9.14 -5.61
C LYS A 31 -11.98 -9.80 -4.74
N LYS A 32 -11.65 -11.04 -5.08
CA LYS A 32 -10.61 -11.79 -4.36
C LYS A 32 -9.23 -11.16 -4.56
N PRO A 33 -8.32 -11.29 -3.59
CA PRO A 33 -6.94 -10.87 -3.76
C PRO A 33 -6.25 -11.61 -4.91
N THR A 34 -5.60 -10.83 -5.78
CA THR A 34 -4.74 -11.32 -6.86
C THR A 34 -3.42 -10.56 -6.83
N PRO A 35 -2.34 -11.12 -7.41
CA PRO A 35 -1.07 -10.42 -7.51
C PRO A 35 -1.10 -9.15 -8.37
N GLY A 36 -2.15 -8.94 -9.17
CA GLY A 36 -2.28 -7.83 -10.10
C GLY A 36 -3.33 -6.78 -9.69
N TRP A 37 -3.75 -6.00 -10.68
CA TRP A 37 -4.78 -4.98 -10.53
C TRP A 37 -6.18 -5.54 -10.73
N GLU A 38 -7.10 -5.08 -9.90
CA GLU A 38 -8.51 -5.41 -9.92
C GLU A 38 -9.35 -4.19 -10.28
N PHE A 39 -10.26 -4.36 -11.24
CA PHE A 39 -11.08 -3.28 -11.78
C PHE A 39 -12.56 -3.59 -11.64
N HIS A 40 -13.37 -2.60 -11.24
CA HIS A 40 -14.82 -2.70 -11.19
C HIS A 40 -15.47 -1.49 -11.85
N LYS A 41 -16.30 -1.72 -12.88
CA LYS A 41 -17.05 -0.65 -13.57
C LYS A 41 -18.52 -1.06 -13.72
N PRO A 42 -19.44 -0.49 -12.94
CA PRO A 42 -20.87 -0.71 -13.15
C PRO A 42 -21.33 -0.17 -14.52
N ARG A 43 -22.26 -0.87 -15.16
CA ARG A 43 -22.73 -0.57 -16.53
C ARG A 43 -23.34 0.83 -16.69
N ARG A 44 -23.88 1.43 -15.62
CA ARG A 44 -24.55 2.74 -15.60
C ARG A 44 -23.90 3.72 -14.61
N SER A 45 -22.58 3.65 -14.43
CA SER A 45 -21.85 4.57 -13.57
C SER A 45 -20.77 5.33 -14.35
N ASN A 46 -20.57 6.61 -13.99
CA ASN A 46 -19.42 7.39 -14.44
C ASN A 46 -18.17 7.14 -13.60
N PHE A 47 -18.28 6.32 -12.56
CA PHE A 47 -17.21 5.97 -11.66
C PHE A 47 -16.62 4.60 -11.97
N TYR A 48 -15.34 4.47 -11.63
CA TYR A 48 -14.50 3.31 -11.83
C TYR A 48 -13.88 2.95 -10.49
N GLY A 49 -13.92 1.68 -10.13
CA GLY A 49 -13.21 1.11 -9.00
C GLY A 49 -11.91 0.47 -9.45
N LEU A 50 -10.85 0.75 -8.72
CA LEU A 50 -9.52 0.17 -8.91
C LEU A 50 -8.97 -0.25 -7.56
N LYS A 51 -8.46 -1.48 -7.45
CA LYS A 51 -7.68 -1.91 -6.29
C LYS A 51 -6.51 -2.79 -6.66
N PHE A 52 -5.55 -2.88 -5.75
CA PHE A 52 -4.50 -3.90 -5.78
C PHE A 52 -4.18 -4.34 -4.35
N HIS A 53 -3.35 -5.38 -4.26
CA HIS A 53 -3.04 -6.04 -3.02
C HIS A 53 -1.53 -5.98 -2.74
N VAL A 54 -1.16 -5.96 -1.47
CA VAL A 54 0.21 -6.17 -1.02
C VAL A 54 0.18 -7.31 -0.02
N TYR A 55 0.95 -8.36 -0.30
CA TYR A 55 1.02 -9.53 0.57
C TYR A 55 2.15 -9.33 1.58
N ASP A 56 1.89 -9.66 2.84
CA ASP A 56 2.87 -9.65 3.90
C ASP A 56 2.76 -10.89 4.78
N THR A 57 3.78 -11.17 5.58
CA THR A 57 3.84 -12.37 6.42
C THR A 57 4.07 -11.96 7.87
N GLU A 58 3.20 -12.40 8.77
CA GLU A 58 3.39 -12.27 10.23
C GLU A 58 4.50 -13.20 10.74
N GLU A 59 5.01 -12.95 11.94
CA GLU A 59 6.03 -13.79 12.57
C GLU A 59 5.61 -15.27 12.69
N GLU A 60 4.31 -15.55 12.86
CA GLU A 60 3.75 -16.91 12.93
C GLU A 60 3.58 -17.58 11.54
N GLY A 61 3.97 -16.90 10.46
CA GLY A 61 3.84 -17.40 9.08
C GLY A 61 2.44 -17.26 8.50
N ARG A 62 1.51 -16.61 9.21
CA ARG A 62 0.21 -16.20 8.66
C ARG A 62 0.42 -15.08 7.64
N MET A 63 -0.25 -15.20 6.51
CA MET A 63 -0.22 -14.17 5.48
C MET A 63 -1.28 -13.11 5.75
N ILE A 64 -0.87 -11.84 5.75
CA ILE A 64 -1.75 -10.68 5.75
C ILE A 64 -1.88 -10.16 4.32
N VAL A 65 -3.10 -9.81 3.92
CA VAL A 65 -3.35 -9.15 2.65
C VAL A 65 -3.76 -7.70 2.88
N TRP A 66 -2.91 -6.76 2.50
CA TRP A 66 -3.25 -5.34 2.49
C TRP A 66 -3.95 -5.00 1.18
N GLN A 67 -5.10 -4.34 1.26
CA GLN A 67 -5.88 -3.90 0.09
C GLN A 67 -5.88 -2.38 -0.03
N PHE A 68 -5.48 -1.89 -1.20
CA PHE A 68 -5.49 -0.48 -1.55
C PHE A 68 -6.44 -0.28 -2.70
N GLY A 69 -7.53 0.45 -2.48
CA GLY A 69 -8.54 0.70 -3.48
C GLY A 69 -9.03 2.13 -3.47
N CYS A 70 -9.41 2.62 -4.66
CA CYS A 70 -10.05 3.91 -4.84
C CYS A 70 -11.23 3.79 -5.81
N VAL A 71 -12.09 4.80 -5.75
CA VAL A 71 -13.12 5.06 -6.75
C VAL A 71 -12.78 6.40 -7.39
N TYR A 72 -12.78 6.46 -8.71
CA TYR A 72 -12.46 7.68 -9.48
C TYR A 72 -13.43 7.83 -10.65
N ASP A 73 -13.55 9.04 -11.20
CA ASP A 73 -14.37 9.31 -12.38
C ASP A 73 -13.49 9.53 -13.62
N LYS A 74 -14.09 9.98 -14.73
CA LYS A 74 -13.38 10.21 -16.00
C LYS A 74 -12.39 11.38 -15.98
N THR A 75 -12.34 12.18 -14.92
CA THR A 75 -11.39 13.30 -14.82
C THR A 75 -9.95 12.82 -14.59
N LEU A 76 -9.79 11.60 -14.06
CA LEU A 76 -8.51 10.94 -13.87
C LEU A 76 -8.37 9.76 -14.84
N SER A 77 -7.18 9.58 -15.42
CA SER A 77 -6.85 8.36 -16.14
C SER A 77 -6.63 7.20 -15.17
N GLN A 78 -6.73 5.97 -15.69
CA GLN A 78 -6.43 4.76 -14.92
C GLN A 78 -5.00 4.81 -14.35
N ASP A 79 -4.02 5.21 -15.17
CA ASP A 79 -2.62 5.35 -14.73
C ASP A 79 -2.48 6.34 -13.58
N GLN A 80 -3.29 7.41 -13.58
CA GLN A 80 -3.31 8.38 -12.48
C GLN A 80 -3.86 7.80 -11.18
N ALA A 81 -4.95 7.04 -11.28
CA ALA A 81 -5.50 6.31 -10.14
C ALA A 81 -4.53 5.23 -9.61
N GLN A 82 -3.81 4.55 -10.52
CA GLN A 82 -2.79 3.56 -10.15
C GLN A 82 -1.63 4.20 -9.40
N SER A 83 -1.00 5.26 -9.94
CA SER A 83 0.11 5.94 -9.25
C SER A 83 -0.29 6.54 -7.90
N PHE A 84 -1.54 7.03 -7.77
CA PHE A 84 -2.07 7.44 -6.47
C PHE A 84 -2.04 6.28 -5.47
N LEU A 85 -2.62 5.13 -5.83
CA LEU A 85 -2.68 3.97 -4.95
C LEU A 85 -1.29 3.41 -4.63
N GLU A 86 -0.36 3.42 -5.59
CA GLU A 86 1.04 3.04 -5.38
C GLU A 86 1.73 3.95 -4.37
N LYS A 87 1.58 5.27 -4.51
CA LYS A 87 2.12 6.25 -3.56
C LYS A 87 1.58 6.00 -2.15
N ILE A 88 0.27 5.75 -2.01
CA ILE A 88 -0.34 5.43 -0.71
C ILE A 88 0.21 4.11 -0.14
N ALA A 89 0.40 3.08 -0.97
CA ALA A 89 0.97 1.82 -0.50
C ALA A 89 2.41 1.97 0.00
N THR A 90 3.23 2.77 -0.69
CA THR A 90 4.60 3.11 -0.27
C THR A 90 4.60 3.92 1.02
N LEU A 91 3.76 4.96 1.12
CA LEU A 91 3.64 5.79 2.33
C LEU A 91 3.23 4.99 3.56
N THR A 92 2.45 3.93 3.38
CA THR A 92 1.95 3.08 4.46
C THR A 92 2.89 1.94 4.83
N GLU A 93 4.02 1.76 4.15
CA GLU A 93 4.96 0.65 4.45
C GLU A 93 5.43 0.61 5.90
N ASN A 94 5.76 1.77 6.47
CA ASN A 94 6.19 1.84 7.87
C ASN A 94 5.03 1.61 8.84
N TYR A 95 3.82 2.06 8.50
CA TYR A 95 2.63 1.81 9.31
C TYR A 95 2.21 0.34 9.29
N ARG A 96 2.57 -0.39 8.24
CA ARG A 96 2.38 -1.83 8.13
C ARG A 96 3.57 -2.59 8.72
N LYS A 97 4.29 -2.04 9.71
CA LYS A 97 5.29 -2.73 10.54
C LYS A 97 4.77 -2.87 11.98
N ASP A 98 5.34 -3.80 12.75
CA ASP A 98 4.75 -4.26 14.02
C ASP A 98 4.67 -3.16 15.08
N ASP A 99 5.54 -2.16 14.96
CA ASP A 99 5.54 -0.94 15.78
C ASP A 99 4.19 -0.17 15.74
N PHE A 100 3.35 -0.39 14.74
CA PHE A 100 2.03 0.24 14.60
C PHE A 100 0.90 -0.78 14.80
N TYR A 101 0.67 -1.13 16.07
CA TYR A 101 -0.30 -2.14 16.49
C TYR A 101 -1.68 -2.02 15.81
N ASN A 102 -2.24 -0.80 15.74
CA ASN A 102 -3.57 -0.56 15.18
C ASN A 102 -3.69 -0.99 13.71
N TRP A 103 -2.61 -0.91 12.93
CA TRP A 103 -2.64 -1.30 11.53
C TRP A 103 -2.69 -2.82 11.36
N ARG A 104 -1.93 -3.58 12.14
CA ARG A 104 -1.90 -5.05 12.05
C ARG A 104 -2.96 -5.76 12.85
N HIS A 105 -3.38 -5.19 13.98
CA HIS A 105 -4.26 -5.88 14.93
C HIS A 105 -5.55 -5.12 15.21
N GLY A 106 -5.62 -3.83 14.86
CA GLY A 106 -6.82 -3.03 15.11
C GLY A 106 -8.03 -3.48 14.28
N ASP A 107 -9.21 -3.13 14.79
CA ASP A 107 -10.51 -3.44 14.20
C ASP A 107 -10.92 -2.43 13.10
N LEU A 108 -12.21 -2.43 12.74
CA LEU A 108 -12.81 -1.52 11.78
C LEU A 108 -12.40 -0.06 12.09
N LEU A 109 -11.86 0.61 11.08
CA LEU A 109 -11.43 2.01 11.11
C LEU A 109 -10.31 2.33 12.11
N ALA A 110 -9.54 1.33 12.55
CA ALA A 110 -8.47 1.52 13.55
C ALA A 110 -7.35 2.49 13.11
N ALA A 111 -7.20 2.77 11.82
CA ALA A 111 -6.23 3.74 11.30
C ALA A 111 -6.87 5.09 10.91
N GLN A 112 -8.18 5.26 11.09
CA GLN A 112 -8.92 6.44 10.62
C GLN A 112 -8.36 7.74 11.22
N GLU A 113 -8.26 7.84 12.54
CA GLU A 113 -7.75 9.05 13.21
C GLU A 113 -6.31 9.38 12.81
N SER A 114 -5.47 8.34 12.66
CA SER A 114 -4.05 8.50 12.36
C SER A 114 -3.73 8.84 10.90
N PHE A 115 -4.58 8.43 9.95
CA PHE A 115 -4.23 8.41 8.54
C PHE A 115 -5.27 9.00 7.59
N ALA A 116 -6.53 9.20 8.01
CA ALA A 116 -7.57 9.71 7.11
C ALA A 116 -7.23 11.08 6.52
N ASN A 117 -6.66 11.98 7.33
CA ASN A 117 -6.27 13.32 6.88
C ASN A 117 -5.10 13.27 5.88
N ILE A 118 -4.15 12.35 6.08
CA ILE A 118 -3.03 12.14 5.16
C ILE A 118 -3.55 11.61 3.82
N LEU A 119 -4.46 10.63 3.88
CA LEU A 119 -5.11 10.06 2.70
C LEU A 119 -5.94 11.10 1.94
N LEU A 120 -6.71 11.92 2.65
CA LEU A 120 -7.52 13.01 2.09
C LEU A 120 -6.64 14.08 1.43
N HIS A 121 -5.55 14.48 2.08
CA HIS A 121 -4.59 15.44 1.54
C HIS A 121 -4.06 14.98 0.17
N HIS A 122 -3.56 13.73 0.08
CA HIS A 122 -3.06 13.19 -1.19
C HIS A 122 -4.16 13.02 -2.25
N MET A 123 -5.40 12.71 -1.85
CA MET A 123 -6.54 12.69 -2.76
C MET A 123 -6.77 14.07 -3.41
N HIS A 124 -6.76 15.15 -2.62
CA HIS A 124 -6.89 16.51 -3.14
C HIS A 124 -5.69 16.93 -4.00
N GLU A 125 -4.47 16.49 -3.67
CA GLU A 125 -3.31 16.77 -4.52
C GLU A 125 -3.46 16.20 -5.93
N VAL A 126 -3.96 14.96 -6.05
CA VAL A 126 -4.18 14.31 -7.35
C VAL A 126 -5.33 14.97 -8.11
N ALA A 127 -6.41 15.33 -7.41
CA ALA A 127 -7.56 16.03 -8.01
C ALA A 127 -7.22 17.45 -8.51
N SER A 128 -6.45 18.21 -7.73
CA SER A 128 -6.15 19.63 -8.02
C SER A 128 -5.04 19.83 -9.04
N LYS A 129 -3.99 19.00 -9.03
CA LYS A 129 -2.78 19.25 -9.85
C LYS A 129 -2.84 18.64 -11.25
N GLY A 130 -3.83 17.80 -11.56
CA GLY A 130 -3.96 17.15 -12.87
C GLY A 130 -2.65 16.49 -13.37
N ARG A 131 -2.49 16.30 -14.69
CA ARG A 131 -1.32 15.64 -15.32
C ARG A 131 0.05 16.21 -14.88
N LEU A 132 0.15 17.48 -14.49
CA LEU A 132 1.42 18.18 -14.26
C LEU A 132 2.17 17.71 -12.99
N ALA A 133 1.48 17.27 -11.93
CA ALA A 133 2.15 16.73 -10.74
C ALA A 133 2.59 15.28 -10.89
N MET A 134 1.97 14.52 -11.80
CA MET A 134 2.25 13.10 -11.97
C MET A 134 3.31 12.79 -13.03
N VAL A 135 3.59 13.70 -13.96
CA VAL A 135 4.58 13.47 -15.02
C VAL A 135 6.02 13.41 -14.48
N ASN A 136 6.32 14.05 -13.35
CA ASN A 136 7.65 13.99 -12.73
C ASN A 136 7.82 12.89 -11.67
N ASP A 137 6.76 12.18 -11.28
CA ASP A 137 6.77 11.21 -10.19
C ASP A 137 6.13 9.89 -10.66
N LYS A 138 6.59 9.38 -11.81
CA LYS A 138 6.29 8.01 -12.22
C LYS A 138 7.00 7.06 -11.26
N VAL A 139 6.33 6.77 -10.15
CA VAL A 139 6.73 5.72 -9.23
C VAL A 139 6.51 4.40 -9.98
N GLU A 140 7.57 3.72 -10.44
CA GLU A 140 7.45 2.38 -11.06
C GLU A 140 7.26 1.25 -10.01
N HIS A 141 6.73 1.56 -8.83
CA HIS A 141 6.65 0.62 -7.70
C HIS A 141 5.66 -0.52 -7.92
N ALA A 142 4.58 -0.35 -8.67
CA ALA A 142 3.63 -1.46 -8.83
C ALA A 142 4.27 -2.68 -9.49
N LYS A 143 5.22 -2.51 -10.42
CA LYS A 143 5.93 -3.68 -11.00
C LYS A 143 6.75 -4.42 -9.96
N GLU A 144 7.32 -3.67 -9.03
CA GLU A 144 8.11 -4.17 -7.91
C GLU A 144 7.22 -4.89 -6.89
N ILE A 145 6.13 -4.26 -6.48
CA ILE A 145 5.13 -4.83 -5.56
C ILE A 145 4.48 -6.07 -6.17
N MET A 146 4.04 -6.03 -7.44
CA MET A 146 3.50 -7.20 -8.14
C MET A 146 4.55 -8.30 -8.25
N ALA A 147 5.85 -7.95 -8.32
CA ALA A 147 6.94 -8.92 -8.28
C ALA A 147 7.13 -9.62 -6.95
N GLU A 148 7.07 -8.86 -5.87
CA GLU A 148 7.07 -9.41 -4.53
C GLU A 148 5.81 -10.24 -4.25
N ASN A 149 4.65 -9.77 -4.70
CA ASN A 149 3.38 -10.48 -4.55
C ASN A 149 3.42 -11.84 -5.24
N ILE A 150 3.89 -11.90 -6.49
CA ILE A 150 4.04 -13.16 -7.22
C ILE A 150 5.02 -14.05 -6.47
N ALA A 151 6.20 -13.56 -6.06
CA ALA A 151 7.15 -14.37 -5.31
C ALA A 151 6.55 -14.94 -4.01
N LYS A 152 5.83 -14.13 -3.23
CA LYS A 152 5.17 -14.56 -1.99
C LYS A 152 4.03 -15.57 -2.22
N ILE A 153 3.23 -15.37 -3.27
CA ILE A 153 2.19 -16.33 -3.65
C ILE A 153 2.81 -17.65 -4.13
N LEU A 154 3.91 -17.59 -4.89
CA LEU A 154 4.64 -18.78 -5.36
C LEU A 154 5.30 -19.55 -4.21
N GLU A 155 5.96 -18.89 -3.27
CA GLU A 155 6.53 -19.54 -2.07
C GLU A 155 5.45 -20.25 -1.24
N ARG A 156 4.23 -19.67 -1.21
CA ARG A 156 3.06 -20.31 -0.62
C ARG A 156 2.59 -21.51 -1.46
N ASP A 157 2.50 -21.36 -2.78
CA ASP A 157 2.06 -22.43 -3.68
C ASP A 157 3.05 -23.61 -3.67
N GLU A 158 4.35 -23.38 -3.60
CA GLU A 158 5.38 -24.43 -3.42
C GLU A 158 5.25 -25.14 -2.06
N LYS A 159 4.91 -24.41 -0.99
CA LYS A 159 4.59 -25.01 0.32
C LYS A 159 3.27 -25.79 0.30
N LEU A 160 2.34 -25.44 -0.61
CA LEU A 160 1.08 -26.16 -0.85
C LEU A 160 1.25 -27.30 -1.87
N GLU A 161 2.29 -27.32 -2.72
CA GLU A 161 2.60 -28.35 -3.73
C GLU A 161 3.12 -29.67 -3.12
N GLN A 162 3.20 -29.80 -1.80
CA GLN A 162 3.07 -31.13 -1.17
C GLN A 162 1.68 -31.75 -1.36
N MET A 163 0.71 -31.01 -1.93
CA MET A 163 -0.51 -31.54 -2.53
C MET A 163 -0.84 -30.78 -3.85
N SER A 164 -0.61 -31.47 -4.97
CA SER A 164 -1.15 -31.19 -6.32
C SER A 164 -0.36 -30.27 -7.27
N GLU A 165 0.67 -30.87 -7.88
CA GLU A 165 1.07 -30.83 -9.29
C GLU A 165 0.35 -29.83 -10.24
N LYS A 166 0.99 -28.68 -10.52
CA LYS A 166 0.80 -27.88 -11.76
C LYS A 166 1.96 -26.89 -12.02
N ALA A 167 3.19 -27.39 -12.05
CA ALA A 167 4.43 -26.59 -12.11
C ALA A 167 4.82 -25.99 -13.49
N THR A 168 4.31 -26.48 -14.62
CA THR A 168 5.03 -26.29 -15.90
C THR A 168 4.84 -24.94 -16.61
N LYS A 169 3.89 -24.08 -16.20
CA LYS A 169 3.76 -22.70 -16.76
C LYS A 169 4.29 -21.60 -15.84
N LEU A 170 4.67 -21.96 -14.62
CA LEU A 170 5.02 -21.03 -13.54
C LEU A 170 6.53 -20.79 -13.48
N GLU A 171 7.31 -21.80 -13.88
CA GLU A 171 8.77 -21.81 -13.83
C GLU A 171 9.42 -20.75 -14.75
N GLU A 172 8.91 -20.62 -15.97
CA GLU A 172 9.46 -19.70 -16.99
C GLU A 172 9.24 -18.21 -16.63
N MET A 173 8.08 -17.90 -16.04
CA MET A 173 7.82 -16.55 -15.52
C MET A 173 8.57 -16.28 -14.21
N SER A 174 8.75 -17.28 -13.32
CA SER A 174 9.49 -17.10 -12.06
C SER A 174 10.97 -16.77 -12.29
N HIS A 175 11.60 -17.34 -13.31
CA HIS A 175 13.03 -17.18 -13.58
C HIS A 175 13.41 -15.75 -13.97
N HIS A 176 12.60 -15.09 -14.82
CA HIS A 176 12.82 -13.69 -15.19
C HIS A 176 12.46 -12.72 -14.04
N PHE A 177 11.53 -13.10 -13.16
CA PHE A 177 11.06 -12.27 -12.06
C PHE A 177 11.95 -12.33 -10.82
N LYS A 178 12.50 -13.50 -10.48
CA LYS A 178 13.44 -13.72 -9.36
C LYS A 178 14.67 -12.82 -9.45
N LYS A 179 15.15 -12.56 -10.67
CA LYS A 179 16.29 -11.65 -10.90
C LYS A 179 15.94 -10.18 -10.64
N ARG A 180 14.70 -9.75 -10.91
CA ARG A 180 14.22 -8.38 -10.65
C ARG A 180 13.82 -8.16 -9.19
N ALA A 181 13.12 -9.10 -8.56
CA ALA A 181 12.73 -9.03 -7.14
C ALA A 181 13.94 -8.88 -6.19
N LYS A 182 15.09 -9.48 -6.53
CA LYS A 182 16.34 -9.33 -5.76
C LYS A 182 16.94 -7.92 -5.82
N GLN A 183 16.68 -7.18 -6.90
CA GLN A 183 17.13 -5.80 -7.06
C GLN A 183 16.19 -4.83 -6.32
N VAL A 184 14.88 -5.10 -6.37
CA VAL A 184 13.82 -4.39 -5.62
C VAL A 184 14.03 -4.48 -4.12
N LYS A 185 14.22 -5.70 -3.57
CA LYS A 185 14.44 -5.91 -2.13
C LYS A 185 15.59 -5.06 -1.58
N ARG A 186 16.65 -4.88 -2.37
CA ARG A 186 17.79 -4.04 -1.99
C ARG A 186 17.44 -2.55 -2.02
N TRP A 187 16.73 -2.11 -3.05
CA TRP A 187 16.29 -0.71 -3.15
C TRP A 187 15.31 -0.34 -2.02
N HIS A 188 14.37 -1.24 -1.70
CA HIS A 188 13.41 -1.10 -0.61
C HIS A 188 14.08 -1.03 0.77
N GLN A 189 15.03 -1.93 1.03
CA GLN A 189 15.84 -1.90 2.25
C GLN A 189 16.61 -0.58 2.40
N TRP A 190 17.07 0.00 1.30
CA TRP A 190 17.79 1.27 1.33
C TRP A 190 16.88 2.47 1.64
N GLN A 191 15.61 2.44 1.20
CA GLN A 191 14.64 3.49 1.56
C GLN A 191 14.28 3.41 3.04
N ASN A 192 14.01 2.21 3.55
CA ASN A 192 13.75 1.98 4.97
C ASN A 192 14.91 2.43 5.87
N ALA A 193 16.16 2.17 5.45
CA ALA A 193 17.34 2.62 6.18
C ALA A 193 17.47 4.16 6.23
N LYS A 194 17.08 4.87 5.16
CA LYS A 194 17.12 6.34 5.11
C LYS A 194 16.15 6.98 6.10
N TYR A 195 14.91 6.51 6.16
CA TYR A 195 13.91 7.03 7.10
C TYR A 195 14.26 6.70 8.55
N GLY A 196 14.76 5.49 8.83
CA GLY A 196 15.23 5.10 10.16
C GLY A 196 16.36 6.00 10.67
N MET A 197 17.36 6.31 9.81
CA MET A 197 18.42 7.25 10.17
C MET A 197 17.90 8.67 10.43
N ALA A 198 16.95 9.16 9.63
CA ALA A 198 16.41 10.51 9.79
C ALA A 198 15.64 10.69 11.11
N VAL A 199 14.86 9.70 11.53
CA VAL A 199 14.17 9.73 12.83
C VAL A 199 15.18 9.59 13.97
N GLY A 200 16.16 8.69 13.85
CA GLY A 200 17.20 8.51 14.87
C GLY A 200 18.02 9.77 15.11
N THR A 201 18.40 10.51 14.06
CA THR A 201 19.13 11.77 14.20
C THR A 201 18.28 12.86 14.83
N ALA A 202 17.00 12.97 14.46
CA ALA A 202 16.08 13.94 15.06
C ALA A 202 15.87 13.71 16.57
N VAL A 203 15.67 12.45 16.98
CA VAL A 203 15.51 12.09 18.40
C VAL A 203 16.79 12.36 19.18
N THR A 204 17.95 11.97 18.65
CA THR A 204 19.25 12.18 19.31
C THR A 204 19.56 13.67 19.47
N ALA A 205 19.29 14.48 18.43
CA ALA A 205 19.48 15.93 18.51
C ALA A 205 18.54 16.57 19.53
N GLY A 206 17.27 16.16 19.59
CA GLY A 206 16.32 16.65 20.59
C GLY A 206 16.73 16.35 22.02
N VAL A 207 17.16 15.11 22.29
CA VAL A 207 17.66 14.72 23.62
C VAL A 207 18.91 15.50 24.00
N ALA A 208 19.84 15.70 23.06
CA ALA A 208 21.05 16.49 23.31
C ALA A 208 20.73 17.94 23.70
N VAL A 209 19.78 18.59 23.03
CA VAL A 209 19.37 19.97 23.35
C VAL A 209 18.82 20.10 24.78
N VAL A 210 18.11 19.09 25.28
CA VAL A 210 17.52 19.10 26.63
C VAL A 210 18.54 18.70 27.70
N ALA A 211 19.42 17.74 27.42
CA ALA A 211 20.35 17.19 28.41
C ALA A 211 21.65 17.99 28.57
N VAL A 212 22.10 18.69 27.51
CA VAL A 212 23.38 19.44 27.53
C VAL A 212 23.37 20.63 28.50
N PRO A 213 22.33 21.49 28.56
CA PRO A 213 22.32 22.64 29.47
C PRO A 213 22.47 22.29 30.96
N PRO A 214 21.75 21.30 31.55
CA PRO A 214 21.93 20.93 32.95
C PRO A 214 23.27 20.22 33.22
N LEU A 215 23.82 19.49 32.25
CA LEU A 215 25.14 18.87 32.37
C LEU A 215 26.27 19.90 32.44
N ILE A 216 26.18 20.97 31.64
CA ILE A 216 27.15 22.08 31.70
C ILE A 216 27.02 22.86 33.01
N ALA A 217 25.81 22.99 33.56
CA ALA A 217 25.58 23.68 34.83
C ALA A 217 26.07 22.89 36.08
N LEU A 218 26.35 21.59 35.93
CA LEU A 218 26.86 20.70 36.99
C LEU A 218 28.39 20.48 36.93
N LEU A 219 29.06 20.97 35.88
CA LEU A 219 30.51 20.93 35.68
C LEU A 219 31.15 22.25 36.15
#